data_AF-M0ZMS8-F1
#
_entry.id   AF-M0ZMS8-F1
#
_cell.length_a   1.000
_cell.length_b   1.000
_cell.length_c   1.000
_cell.angle_alpha   90.00
_cell.angle_beta   90.00
_cell.angle_gamma   90.00
#
_symmetry.space_group_name_H-M   'P 1'
#
loop_
_entity.id
_entity.type
_entity.pdbx_description
1 polymer ?
#
loop_
_entity_poly.entity_id
_entity_poly.type
_entity_poly.pdbx_seq_one_letter_code
_entity_poly.pdbx_strand_id
1 'polypeptide(L)'
;MRTTRRPIQVVSTWVRRQPPKVKAFLAVITGMAALVLLRAIVHDHDNLFVAAEAVHSIGISVLIYKLMKEKTCAGLSLKSQELTAMFLAVRLYCSFVMEYDIHTLLDLATLATTLWVIYMIRFNLRSSYMEDKDNFLIYYVVIPCAALALLIHPSTSHLFVNRVFWAFCVYLEAVSVLPQLRVMQNTKIVEPFTAHYVFALGVARFLSCAHWVLQVWFANSQFL
;
A
#
# COMPACT_ATOMS: atom_id res chain seq x y z
N MET A 1 0.46 9.27 -46.42
CA MET A 1 1.22 9.73 -45.24
C MET A 1 1.32 8.58 -44.24
N ARG A 2 2.53 8.04 -43.96
CA ARG A 2 2.73 7.00 -42.93
C ARG A 2 2.63 7.66 -41.56
N THR A 3 1.63 7.29 -40.77
CA THR A 3 1.48 7.74 -39.38
C THR A 3 2.64 7.17 -38.56
N THR A 4 3.64 7.99 -38.24
CA THR A 4 4.75 7.60 -37.37
C THR A 4 4.20 7.29 -35.98
N ARG A 5 3.98 6.01 -35.67
CA ARG A 5 3.48 5.60 -34.35
C ARG A 5 4.53 6.00 -33.31
N ARG A 6 4.12 6.75 -32.28
CA ARG A 6 5.03 7.14 -31.20
C ARG A 6 5.61 5.86 -30.56
N PRO A 7 6.91 5.78 -30.26
CA PRO A 7 7.53 4.58 -29.69
C PRO A 7 6.82 4.10 -28.42
N ILE A 8 6.34 5.02 -27.59
CA ILE A 8 5.54 4.74 -26.38
C ILE A 8 4.24 3.99 -26.71
N GLN A 9 3.56 4.32 -27.82
CA GLN A 9 2.34 3.64 -28.24
C GLN A 9 2.61 2.22 -28.74
N VAL A 10 3.74 2.01 -29.41
CA VAL A 10 4.18 0.69 -29.87
C VAL A 10 4.47 -0.23 -28.67
N VAL A 11 5.22 0.28 -27.70
CA VAL A 11 5.52 -0.48 -26.47
C VAL A 11 4.24 -0.77 -25.68
N SER A 12 3.37 0.23 -25.47
CA SER A 12 2.10 0.05 -24.75
C SER A 12 1.19 -1.00 -25.41
N THR A 13 1.06 -0.97 -26.73
CA THR A 13 0.25 -1.96 -27.46
C THR A 13 0.87 -3.36 -27.43
N TRP A 14 2.19 -3.48 -27.46
CA TRP A 14 2.89 -4.76 -27.31
C TRP A 14 2.69 -5.35 -25.90
N VAL A 15 2.89 -4.56 -24.83
CA VAL A 15 2.71 -5.01 -23.44
C VAL A 15 1.29 -5.51 -23.21
N ARG A 16 0.27 -4.81 -23.74
CA ARG A 16 -1.13 -5.21 -23.61
C ARG A 16 -1.41 -6.60 -24.21
N ARG A 17 -0.70 -6.98 -25.27
CA ARG A 17 -0.85 -8.27 -25.97
C ARG A 17 -0.12 -9.43 -25.31
N GLN A 18 0.76 -9.17 -24.34
CA GLN A 18 1.52 -10.22 -23.69
C GLN A 18 0.65 -11.11 -22.78
N PRO A 19 0.99 -12.41 -22.64
CA PRO A 19 0.30 -13.32 -21.74
C PRO A 19 0.50 -12.90 -20.28
N PRO A 20 -0.39 -13.31 -19.35
CA PRO A 20 -0.32 -12.91 -17.93
C PRO A 20 1.03 -13.21 -17.27
N LYS A 21 1.66 -14.35 -17.61
CA LYS A 21 2.98 -14.73 -17.10
C LYS A 21 4.08 -13.73 -17.49
N VAL A 22 4.08 -13.26 -18.75
CA VAL A 22 5.05 -12.27 -19.23
C VAL A 22 4.79 -10.91 -18.60
N LYS A 23 3.52 -10.52 -18.42
CA LYS A 23 3.17 -9.28 -17.70
C LYS A 23 3.66 -9.31 -16.26
N ALA A 24 3.47 -10.43 -15.56
CA ALA A 24 3.98 -10.61 -14.20
C ALA A 24 5.51 -10.53 -14.17
N PHE A 25 6.20 -11.21 -15.08
CA PHE A 25 7.66 -11.17 -15.20
C PHE A 25 8.19 -9.75 -15.46
N LEU A 26 7.59 -9.03 -16.42
CA LEU A 26 7.93 -7.64 -16.70
C LEU A 26 7.68 -6.71 -15.49
N ALA A 27 6.58 -6.92 -14.76
CA ALA A 27 6.29 -6.17 -13.56
C ALA A 27 7.33 -6.41 -12.46
N VAL A 28 7.76 -7.66 -12.26
CA VAL A 28 8.82 -8.01 -11.32
C VAL A 28 10.14 -7.35 -11.72
N ILE A 29 10.56 -7.46 -12.99
CA ILE A 29 11.79 -6.80 -13.48
C ILE A 29 11.73 -5.30 -13.27
N THR A 30 10.59 -4.68 -13.63
CA THR A 30 10.43 -3.23 -13.47
C THR A 30 10.49 -2.82 -12.01
N GLY A 31 9.87 -3.59 -11.11
CA GLY A 31 9.94 -3.38 -9.66
C GLY A 31 11.36 -3.51 -9.13
N MET A 32 12.10 -4.56 -9.52
CA MET A 32 13.49 -4.76 -9.12
C MET A 32 14.40 -3.64 -9.64
N ALA A 33 14.22 -3.22 -10.90
CA ALA A 33 14.95 -2.10 -11.47
C ALA A 33 14.64 -0.78 -10.74
N ALA A 34 13.38 -0.55 -10.37
CA ALA A 34 13.00 0.61 -9.57
C ALA A 34 13.64 0.58 -8.18
N LEU A 35 13.71 -0.57 -7.51
CA LEU A 35 14.41 -0.72 -6.22
C LEU A 35 15.91 -0.41 -6.34
N VAL A 36 16.58 -0.92 -7.39
CA VAL A 36 18.00 -0.64 -7.65
C VAL A 36 18.23 0.84 -7.94
N LEU A 37 17.35 1.48 -8.71
CA LEU A 37 17.42 2.91 -8.98
C LEU A 37 17.18 3.74 -7.71
N LEU A 38 16.18 3.38 -6.90
CA LEU A 38 15.91 4.04 -5.62
C LEU A 38 17.13 3.96 -4.71
N ARG A 39 17.79 2.79 -4.63
CA ARG A 39 19.05 2.64 -3.88
C ARG A 39 20.16 3.56 -4.41
N ALA A 40 20.29 3.69 -5.73
CA ALA A 40 21.33 4.53 -6.32
C ALA A 40 21.10 6.02 -6.07
N ILE A 41 19.82 6.44 -5.96
CA ILE A 41 19.43 7.85 -5.82
C ILE A 41 19.33 8.26 -4.35
N VAL A 42 18.75 7.41 -3.50
CA VAL A 42 18.42 7.74 -2.11
C VAL A 42 19.48 7.17 -1.17
N HIS A 43 20.38 8.06 -0.72
CA HIS A 43 21.41 7.70 0.27
C HIS A 43 20.83 7.55 1.68
N ASP A 44 19.86 8.39 2.04
CA ASP A 44 19.24 8.38 3.37
C ASP A 44 17.82 7.82 3.28
N HIS A 45 17.67 6.64 3.90
CA HIS A 45 16.53 5.75 3.73
C HIS A 45 15.29 6.28 4.44
N ASP A 46 15.48 7.11 5.45
CA ASP A 46 14.40 7.73 6.22
C ASP A 46 13.58 8.68 5.34
N ASN A 47 14.21 9.26 4.30
CA ASN A 47 13.49 10.04 3.30
C ASN A 47 12.47 9.22 2.50
N LEU A 48 12.69 7.91 2.31
CA LEU A 48 11.71 7.04 1.64
C LEU A 48 10.47 6.84 2.50
N PHE A 49 10.65 6.68 3.81
CA PHE A 49 9.55 6.56 4.75
C PHE A 49 8.74 7.85 4.81
N VAL A 50 9.40 9.00 4.96
CA VAL A 50 8.75 10.32 4.94
C VAL A 50 8.01 10.55 3.62
N ALA A 51 8.62 10.18 2.49
CA ALA A 51 7.96 10.28 1.19
C ALA A 51 6.74 9.37 1.08
N ALA A 52 6.81 8.14 1.60
CA ALA A 52 5.68 7.21 1.63
C ALA A 52 4.50 7.80 2.41
N GLU A 53 4.76 8.32 3.61
CA GLU A 53 3.75 8.94 4.48
C GLU A 53 3.17 10.23 3.88
N ALA A 54 4.00 11.06 3.24
CA ALA A 54 3.54 12.26 2.54
C ALA A 54 2.61 11.92 1.37
N VAL A 55 3.00 10.96 0.53
CA VAL A 55 2.16 10.48 -0.59
C VAL A 55 0.86 9.87 -0.07
N HIS A 56 0.93 9.10 1.02
CA HIS A 56 -0.25 8.50 1.65
C HIS A 56 -1.21 9.59 2.16
N SER A 57 -0.69 10.61 2.84
CA SER A 57 -1.46 11.75 3.35
C SER A 57 -2.16 12.53 2.24
N ILE A 58 -1.48 12.74 1.10
CA ILE A 58 -2.07 13.36 -0.09
C ILE A 58 -3.21 12.48 -0.63
N GLY A 59 -2.98 11.16 -0.73
CA GLY A 59 -4.00 10.20 -1.16
C GLY A 59 -5.25 10.25 -0.27
N ILE A 60 -5.07 10.17 1.06
CA ILE A 60 -6.18 10.27 2.02
C ILE A 60 -6.90 11.61 1.90
N SER A 61 -6.18 12.72 1.68
CA SER A 61 -6.79 14.04 1.49
C SER A 61 -7.70 14.09 0.26
N VAL A 62 -7.26 13.51 -0.86
CA VAL A 62 -8.09 13.36 -2.09
C VAL A 62 -9.32 12.50 -1.82
N LEU A 63 -9.16 11.42 -1.05
CA LEU A 63 -10.27 10.56 -0.67
C LEU A 63 -11.28 11.29 0.24
N ILE A 64 -10.81 12.02 1.25
CA ILE A 64 -11.67 12.82 2.13
C ILE A 64 -12.46 13.83 1.31
N TYR A 65 -11.80 14.55 0.39
CA TYR A 65 -12.46 15.50 -0.50
C TYR A 65 -13.60 14.83 -1.28
N LYS A 66 -13.32 13.67 -1.89
CA LYS A 66 -14.34 12.88 -2.59
C LYS A 66 -15.53 12.55 -1.70
N LEU A 67 -15.29 11.95 -0.52
CA LEU A 67 -16.36 11.52 0.38
C LEU A 67 -17.20 12.71 0.89
N MET A 68 -16.58 13.87 1.08
CA MET A 68 -17.26 15.07 1.56
C MET A 68 -18.04 15.82 0.47
N LYS A 69 -17.45 15.96 -0.73
CA LYS A 69 -18.00 16.78 -1.81
C LYS A 69 -18.86 15.99 -2.78
N GLU A 70 -18.40 14.83 -3.22
CA GLU A 70 -19.14 13.99 -4.17
C GLU A 70 -20.17 13.08 -3.48
N LYS A 71 -20.06 12.93 -2.14
CA LYS A 71 -20.98 12.12 -1.33
C LYS A 71 -21.17 10.71 -1.89
N THR A 72 -20.08 10.11 -2.36
CA THR A 72 -20.06 8.74 -2.89
C THR A 72 -18.79 8.01 -2.47
N CYS A 73 -18.90 6.72 -2.16
CA CYS A 73 -17.78 5.81 -1.97
C CYS A 73 -17.66 4.77 -3.09
N ALA A 74 -18.28 5.03 -4.25
CA ALA A 74 -18.20 4.14 -5.42
C ALA A 74 -16.72 3.87 -5.82
N GLY A 75 -16.42 2.61 -6.11
CA GLY A 75 -15.07 2.17 -6.48
C GLY A 75 -14.06 2.09 -5.32
N LEU A 76 -14.45 2.35 -4.08
CA LEU A 76 -13.60 2.17 -2.90
C LEU A 76 -13.84 0.80 -2.25
N SER A 77 -12.76 0.13 -1.87
CA SER A 77 -12.79 -1.13 -1.12
C SER A 77 -12.78 -0.84 0.38
N LEU A 78 -13.85 -1.24 1.06
CA LEU A 78 -13.91 -1.22 2.53
C LEU A 78 -12.86 -2.19 3.08
N LYS A 79 -12.66 -3.34 2.41
CA LYS A 79 -11.70 -4.37 2.84
C LYS A 79 -10.27 -3.85 2.90
N SER A 80 -9.87 -2.99 1.94
CA SER A 80 -8.55 -2.35 1.97
C SER A 80 -8.40 -1.33 3.11
N GLN A 81 -9.46 -0.60 3.45
CA GLN A 81 -9.47 0.30 4.60
C GLN A 81 -9.37 -0.47 5.92
N GLU A 82 -10.10 -1.59 6.06
CA GLU A 82 -10.04 -2.47 7.24
C GLU A 82 -8.64 -3.04 7.44
N LEU A 83 -8.00 -3.51 6.36
CA LEU A 83 -6.60 -3.95 6.40
C LEU A 83 -5.66 -2.81 6.79
N THR A 84 -5.91 -1.60 6.29
CA THR A 84 -5.11 -0.42 6.61
C THR A 84 -5.21 -0.05 8.09
N ALA A 85 -6.43 -0.01 8.63
CA ALA A 85 -6.65 0.22 10.06
C ALA A 85 -6.00 -0.88 10.93
N MET A 86 -6.06 -2.14 10.50
CA MET A 86 -5.46 -3.26 11.23
C MET A 86 -3.95 -3.12 11.37
N PHE A 87 -3.22 -2.90 10.26
CA PHE A 87 -1.77 -2.77 10.36
C PHE A 87 -1.35 -1.50 11.11
N LEU A 88 -2.06 -0.38 10.93
CA LEU A 88 -1.78 0.86 11.64
C LEU A 88 -2.01 0.70 13.16
N ALA A 89 -3.05 -0.01 13.58
CA ALA A 89 -3.29 -0.30 14.99
C ALA A 89 -2.15 -1.12 15.60
N VAL A 90 -1.67 -2.14 14.90
CA VAL A 90 -0.53 -2.96 15.34
C VAL A 90 0.77 -2.16 15.33
N ARG A 91 1.00 -1.34 14.31
CA ARG A 91 2.16 -0.44 14.22
C ARG A 91 2.18 0.56 15.37
N LEU A 92 1.05 1.18 15.66
CA LEU A 92 0.92 2.13 16.77
C LEU A 92 1.23 1.45 18.11
N TYR A 93 0.72 0.23 18.33
CA TYR A 93 1.10 -0.58 19.49
C TYR A 93 2.62 -0.83 19.54
N CYS A 94 3.22 -1.29 18.44
CA CYS A 94 4.66 -1.53 18.36
C CYS A 94 5.45 -0.26 18.64
N SER A 95 5.02 0.90 18.10
CA SER A 95 5.65 2.19 18.36
C SER A 95 5.58 2.53 19.85
N PHE A 96 4.41 2.54 20.49
CA PHE A 96 4.32 2.82 21.95
C PHE A 96 5.20 1.91 22.83
N VAL A 97 5.40 0.65 22.43
CA VAL A 97 6.16 -0.33 23.21
C VAL A 97 7.66 -0.35 22.86
N MET A 98 8.03 0.01 21.64
CA MET A 98 9.41 -0.10 21.13
C MET A 98 10.08 1.26 20.91
N GLU A 99 9.34 2.28 20.45
CA GLU A 99 9.85 3.57 19.97
C GLU A 99 8.85 4.72 20.23
N TYR A 100 9.18 5.61 21.18
CA TYR A 100 8.43 6.86 21.42
C TYR A 100 8.92 7.97 20.47
N ASP A 101 8.42 8.00 19.24
CA ASP A 101 8.88 8.95 18.22
C ASP A 101 7.73 9.76 17.57
N ILE A 102 8.09 10.83 16.85
CA ILE A 102 7.19 11.66 16.05
C ILE A 102 6.35 10.83 15.06
N HIS A 103 6.88 9.68 14.63
CA HIS A 103 6.19 8.72 13.76
C HIS A 103 4.90 8.16 14.38
N THR A 104 4.84 8.01 15.71
CA THR A 104 3.63 7.61 16.43
C THR A 104 2.46 8.57 16.17
N LEU A 105 2.73 9.87 16.08
CA LEU A 105 1.69 10.88 15.84
C LEU A 105 1.15 10.80 14.40
N LEU A 106 2.03 10.54 13.43
CA LEU A 106 1.64 10.36 12.02
C LEU A 106 0.78 9.11 11.86
N ASP A 107 1.20 7.98 12.43
CA ASP A 107 0.42 6.73 12.41
C ASP A 107 -0.94 6.90 13.09
N LEU A 108 -1.00 7.61 14.22
CA LEU A 108 -2.25 7.90 14.91
C LEU A 108 -3.20 8.75 14.06
N ALA A 109 -2.69 9.80 13.41
CA ALA A 109 -3.47 10.65 12.52
C ALA A 109 -3.99 9.87 11.30
N THR A 110 -3.15 9.03 10.70
CA THR A 110 -3.52 8.16 9.59
C THR A 110 -4.55 7.10 10.01
N LEU A 111 -4.43 6.54 11.22
CA LEU A 111 -5.42 5.61 11.76
C LEU A 111 -6.77 6.29 12.00
N ALA A 112 -6.78 7.47 12.62
CA ALA A 112 -7.99 8.23 12.89
C ALA A 112 -8.74 8.59 11.60
N THR A 113 -8.01 9.06 10.58
CA THR A 113 -8.59 9.38 9.26
C THR A 113 -9.10 8.12 8.56
N THR A 114 -8.39 7.01 8.63
CA THR A 114 -8.84 5.71 8.07
C THR A 114 -10.11 5.22 8.75
N LEU A 115 -10.20 5.31 10.08
CA LEU A 115 -11.41 4.95 10.83
C LEU A 115 -12.59 5.85 10.46
N TRP A 116 -12.36 7.15 10.25
CA TRP A 116 -13.39 8.06 9.75
C TRP A 116 -13.87 7.67 8.34
N VAL A 117 -12.96 7.29 7.43
CA VAL A 117 -13.31 6.77 6.10
C VAL A 117 -14.17 5.50 6.22
N ILE A 118 -13.77 4.55 7.06
CA ILE A 118 -14.54 3.32 7.31
C ILE A 118 -15.95 3.66 7.81
N TYR A 119 -16.05 4.58 8.77
CA TYR A 119 -17.33 5.05 9.28
C TYR A 119 -18.20 5.69 8.17
N MET A 120 -17.60 6.53 7.32
CA MET A 120 -18.29 7.14 6.19
C MET A 120 -18.84 6.09 5.22
N ILE A 121 -18.06 5.07 4.86
CA ILE A 121 -18.51 3.98 3.97
C ILE A 121 -19.64 3.17 4.61
N ARG A 122 -19.49 2.79 5.90
CA ARG A 122 -20.42 1.87 6.58
C ARG A 122 -21.77 2.50 6.92
N PHE A 123 -21.79 3.79 7.25
CA PHE A 123 -22.99 4.45 7.77
C PHE A 123 -23.53 5.53 6.85
N ASN A 124 -22.71 6.50 6.44
CA ASN A 124 -23.20 7.67 5.70
C ASN A 124 -23.36 7.42 4.19
N LEU A 125 -22.45 6.65 3.59
CA LEU A 125 -22.36 6.44 2.14
C LEU A 125 -22.64 4.99 1.73
N ARG A 126 -23.26 4.21 2.62
CA ARG A 126 -23.53 2.78 2.43
C ARG A 126 -24.27 2.48 1.13
N SER A 127 -25.18 3.35 0.69
CA SER A 127 -25.95 3.17 -0.55
C SER A 127 -25.08 3.19 -1.82
N SER A 128 -23.95 3.88 -1.79
CA SER A 128 -22.99 3.96 -2.91
C SER A 128 -21.89 2.89 -2.86
N TYR A 129 -21.85 2.09 -1.80
CA TYR A 129 -20.86 1.04 -1.61
C TYR A 129 -21.18 -0.19 -2.49
N MET A 130 -20.20 -0.61 -3.28
CA MET A 130 -20.33 -1.71 -4.25
C MET A 130 -19.94 -3.06 -3.63
N GLU A 131 -20.76 -3.56 -2.70
CA GLU A 131 -20.46 -4.79 -1.95
C GLU A 131 -20.25 -6.02 -2.85
N ASP A 132 -20.97 -6.11 -3.96
CA ASP A 132 -20.83 -7.18 -4.95
C ASP A 132 -19.46 -7.20 -5.65
N LYS A 133 -18.80 -6.05 -5.72
CA LYS A 133 -17.45 -5.90 -6.32
C LYS A 133 -16.33 -6.08 -5.30
N ASP A 134 -16.56 -5.75 -4.03
CA ASP A 134 -15.58 -5.87 -2.93
C ASP A 134 -15.62 -7.26 -2.27
N ASN A 135 -15.54 -8.31 -3.09
CA ASN A 135 -15.59 -9.71 -2.68
C ASN A 135 -14.23 -10.31 -2.30
N PHE A 136 -13.25 -9.46 -1.96
CA PHE A 136 -11.93 -9.92 -1.54
C PHE A 136 -11.99 -10.46 -0.10
N LEU A 137 -11.51 -11.68 0.08
CA LEU A 137 -11.48 -12.31 1.40
C LEU A 137 -10.20 -11.91 2.14
N ILE A 138 -10.35 -11.07 3.18
CA ILE A 138 -9.25 -10.50 3.97
C ILE A 138 -8.30 -11.56 4.52
N TYR A 139 -8.80 -12.75 4.88
CA TYR A 139 -7.99 -13.81 5.46
C TYR A 139 -6.90 -14.34 4.50
N TYR A 140 -7.09 -14.23 3.18
CA TYR A 140 -6.04 -14.58 2.19
C TYR A 140 -4.83 -13.64 2.26
N VAL A 141 -4.96 -12.51 2.95
CA VAL A 141 -3.87 -11.57 3.19
C VAL A 141 -3.37 -11.69 4.63
N VAL A 142 -4.28 -11.68 5.60
CA VAL A 142 -3.92 -11.69 7.03
C VAL A 142 -3.20 -12.98 7.43
N ILE A 143 -3.67 -14.15 6.99
CA ILE A 143 -3.09 -15.44 7.40
C ILE A 143 -1.66 -15.59 6.85
N PRO A 144 -1.39 -15.38 5.55
CA PRO A 144 -0.01 -15.43 5.05
C PRO A 144 0.91 -14.41 5.71
N CYS A 145 0.45 -13.17 5.96
CA CYS A 145 1.26 -12.17 6.66
C CYS A 145 1.60 -12.61 8.10
N ALA A 146 0.64 -13.17 8.83
CA ALA A 146 0.87 -13.68 10.19
C ALA A 146 1.83 -14.88 10.20
N ALA A 147 1.65 -15.83 9.27
CA ALA A 147 2.53 -16.98 9.13
C ALA A 147 3.96 -16.55 8.76
N LEU A 148 4.10 -15.64 7.79
CA LEU A 148 5.41 -15.08 7.43
C LEU A 148 6.04 -14.32 8.59
N ALA A 149 5.28 -13.55 9.36
CA ALA A 149 5.81 -12.83 10.53
C ALA A 149 6.32 -13.77 11.63
N LEU A 150 5.68 -14.93 11.81
CA LEU A 150 6.16 -15.95 12.75
C LEU A 150 7.48 -16.57 12.30
N LEU A 151 7.62 -16.82 11.00
CA LEU A 151 8.80 -17.47 10.41
C LEU A 151 9.96 -16.50 10.18
N ILE A 152 9.66 -15.28 9.77
CA ILE A 152 10.58 -14.23 9.33
C ILE A 152 10.20 -12.96 10.10
N HIS A 153 10.98 -12.67 11.13
CA HIS A 153 10.88 -11.44 11.89
C HIS A 153 12.31 -10.98 12.24
N PRO A 154 12.54 -9.68 12.44
CA PRO A 154 13.87 -9.18 12.75
C PRO A 154 14.35 -9.73 14.11
N SER A 155 15.64 -10.05 14.19
CA SER A 155 16.30 -10.52 15.41
C SER A 155 16.78 -9.32 16.25
N THR A 156 15.85 -8.63 16.90
CA THR A 156 16.14 -7.51 17.82
C THR A 156 16.04 -7.94 19.29
N SER A 157 16.49 -7.07 20.20
CA SER A 157 16.48 -7.31 21.66
C SER A 157 15.08 -7.28 22.30
N HIS A 158 14.05 -6.82 21.57
CA HIS A 158 12.68 -6.75 22.06
C HIS A 158 12.04 -8.13 22.26
N LEU A 159 10.96 -8.21 23.04
CA LEU A 159 10.21 -9.46 23.25
C LEU A 159 9.76 -10.08 21.93
N PHE A 160 9.79 -11.41 21.84
CA PHE A 160 9.40 -12.18 20.65
C PHE A 160 8.06 -11.73 20.05
N VAL A 161 7.04 -11.52 20.90
CA VAL A 161 5.70 -11.09 20.46
C VAL A 161 5.76 -9.74 19.73
N ASN A 162 6.53 -8.78 20.24
CA ASN A 162 6.62 -7.45 19.64
C ASN A 162 7.32 -7.50 18.27
N ARG A 163 8.34 -8.35 18.13
CA ARG A 163 9.05 -8.56 16.85
C ARG A 163 8.13 -9.18 15.80
N VAL A 164 7.31 -10.15 16.20
CA VAL A 164 6.32 -10.77 15.31
C VAL A 164 5.22 -9.77 14.93
N PHE A 165 4.69 -8.98 15.87
CA PHE A 165 3.68 -7.96 15.57
C PHE A 165 4.19 -6.87 14.65
N TRP A 166 5.43 -6.44 14.85
CA TRP A 166 6.09 -5.49 13.97
C TRP A 166 6.26 -6.06 12.56
N ALA A 167 6.77 -7.30 12.43
CA ALA A 167 6.89 -7.95 11.12
C ALA A 167 5.53 -8.12 10.44
N PHE A 168 4.50 -8.50 11.21
CA PHE A 168 3.13 -8.64 10.73
C PHE A 168 2.60 -7.33 10.17
N CYS A 169 2.76 -6.19 10.87
CA CYS A 169 2.23 -4.93 10.40
C CYS A 169 2.96 -4.43 9.14
N VAL A 170 4.27 -4.64 9.04
CA VAL A 170 5.06 -4.33 7.84
C VAL A 170 4.61 -5.18 6.64
N TYR A 171 4.44 -6.49 6.83
CA TYR A 171 3.96 -7.36 5.76
C TYR A 171 2.54 -7.02 5.35
N LEU A 172 1.64 -6.79 6.32
CA LEU A 172 0.27 -6.43 6.05
C LEU A 172 0.14 -5.08 5.32
N GLU A 173 0.96 -4.09 5.68
CA GLU A 173 1.03 -2.81 4.98
C GLU A 173 1.31 -3.01 3.50
N ALA A 174 2.34 -3.79 3.15
CA ALA A 174 2.79 -3.97 1.77
C ALA A 174 1.70 -4.55 0.85
N VAL A 175 0.79 -5.38 1.37
CA VAL A 175 -0.24 -6.08 0.57
C VAL A 175 -1.68 -5.61 0.84
N SER A 176 -1.88 -4.69 1.78
CA SER A 176 -3.21 -4.15 2.15
C SER A 176 -3.97 -3.46 1.00
N VAL A 177 -3.28 -3.08 -0.08
CA VAL A 177 -3.87 -2.45 -1.27
C VAL A 177 -4.56 -3.43 -2.22
N LEU A 178 -4.34 -4.75 -2.07
CA LEU A 178 -4.85 -5.77 -2.99
C LEU A 178 -6.39 -5.76 -3.17
N PRO A 179 -7.21 -5.64 -2.11
CA PRO A 179 -8.67 -5.56 -2.28
C PRO A 179 -9.10 -4.37 -3.13
N GLN A 180 -8.44 -3.22 -2.95
CA GLN A 180 -8.71 -1.99 -3.71
C GLN A 180 -8.43 -2.17 -5.21
N LEU A 181 -7.30 -2.80 -5.54
CA LEU A 181 -6.95 -3.11 -6.94
C LEU A 181 -7.97 -4.08 -7.56
N ARG A 182 -8.44 -5.08 -6.81
CA ARG A 182 -9.48 -6.02 -7.29
C ARG A 182 -10.80 -5.31 -7.55
N VAL A 183 -11.24 -4.41 -6.67
CA VAL A 183 -12.45 -3.60 -6.90
C VAL A 183 -12.31 -2.76 -8.17
N MET A 184 -11.16 -2.13 -8.39
CA MET A 184 -10.92 -1.37 -9.63
C MET A 184 -10.93 -2.24 -10.88
N GLN A 185 -10.39 -3.45 -10.82
CA GLN A 185 -10.44 -4.40 -11.94
C GLN A 185 -11.87 -4.88 -12.23
N ASN A 186 -12.67 -5.05 -11.18
CA ASN A 186 -14.07 -5.49 -11.29
C ASN A 186 -15.02 -4.35 -11.69
N THR A 187 -14.59 -3.10 -11.59
CA THR A 187 -15.40 -1.90 -11.89
C THR A 187 -15.10 -1.43 -13.31
N LYS A 188 -16.13 -1.34 -14.16
CA LYS A 188 -15.98 -0.97 -15.58
C LYS A 188 -15.60 0.49 -15.80
N ILE A 189 -15.93 1.38 -14.86
CA ILE A 189 -15.67 2.82 -14.92
C ILE A 189 -15.11 3.25 -13.57
N VAL A 190 -13.87 3.73 -13.57
CA VAL A 190 -13.24 4.27 -12.37
C VAL A 190 -13.33 5.79 -12.43
N GLU A 191 -13.90 6.38 -11.39
CA GLU A 191 -13.96 7.84 -11.23
C GLU A 191 -12.55 8.42 -11.07
N PRO A 192 -12.26 9.62 -11.64
CA PRO A 192 -10.93 10.22 -11.58
C PRO A 192 -10.39 10.35 -10.15
N PHE A 193 -11.19 10.83 -9.19
CA PHE A 193 -10.72 10.99 -7.80
C PHE A 193 -10.33 9.66 -7.15
N THR A 194 -11.09 8.59 -7.39
CA THR A 194 -10.71 7.23 -6.97
C THR A 194 -9.39 6.81 -7.59
N ALA A 195 -9.20 7.06 -8.89
CA ALA A 195 -7.97 6.69 -9.57
C ALA A 195 -6.74 7.40 -8.99
N HIS A 196 -6.83 8.70 -8.72
CA HIS A 196 -5.74 9.48 -8.10
C HIS A 196 -5.45 9.00 -6.68
N TYR A 197 -6.49 8.77 -5.87
CA TYR A 197 -6.34 8.20 -4.53
C TYR A 197 -5.63 6.84 -4.58
N VAL A 198 -6.09 5.91 -5.41
CA VAL A 198 -5.53 4.55 -5.45
C VAL A 198 -4.12 4.55 -6.04
N PHE A 199 -3.83 5.45 -6.97
CA PHE A 199 -2.47 5.65 -7.46
C PHE A 199 -1.54 6.12 -6.34
N ALA A 200 -1.93 7.16 -5.59
CA ALA A 200 -1.15 7.64 -4.45
C ALA A 200 -0.99 6.54 -3.38
N LEU A 201 -2.06 5.83 -3.06
CA LEU A 201 -2.03 4.67 -2.16
C LEU A 201 -1.01 3.62 -2.63
N GLY A 202 -1.03 3.24 -3.91
CA GLY A 202 -0.10 2.29 -4.48
C GLY A 202 1.36 2.76 -4.41
N VAL A 203 1.62 4.03 -4.70
CA VAL A 203 2.97 4.62 -4.58
C VAL A 203 3.44 4.61 -3.13
N ALA A 204 2.58 5.02 -2.19
CA ALA A 204 2.91 4.98 -0.76
C ALA A 204 3.31 3.57 -0.31
N ARG A 205 2.50 2.54 -0.64
CA ARG A 205 2.81 1.15 -0.27
C ARG A 205 4.08 0.63 -0.93
N PHE A 206 4.37 1.04 -2.17
CA PHE A 206 5.62 0.70 -2.85
C PHE A 206 6.83 1.34 -2.15
N LEU A 207 6.74 2.62 -1.78
CA LEU A 207 7.81 3.33 -1.08
C LEU A 207 8.05 2.75 0.33
N SER A 208 6.99 2.45 1.09
CA SER A 208 7.11 1.77 2.40
C SER A 208 7.80 0.42 2.23
N CYS A 209 7.39 -0.39 1.26
CA CYS A 209 8.03 -1.67 0.97
C CYS A 209 9.51 -1.50 0.57
N ALA A 210 9.81 -0.53 -0.29
CA ALA A 210 11.18 -0.23 -0.72
C ALA A 210 12.06 0.18 0.46
N HIS A 211 11.57 1.04 1.36
CA HIS A 211 12.26 1.44 2.58
C HIS A 211 12.69 0.22 3.40
N TRP A 212 11.74 -0.68 3.70
CA TRP A 212 12.03 -1.89 4.49
C TRP A 212 12.99 -2.86 3.79
N VAL A 213 12.82 -3.11 2.49
CA VAL A 213 13.70 -4.00 1.72
C VAL A 213 15.12 -3.46 1.70
N LEU A 214 15.29 -2.15 1.48
CA LEU A 214 16.60 -1.53 1.49
C LEU A 214 17.21 -1.59 2.89
N GLN A 215 16.47 -1.26 3.95
CA GLN A 215 16.97 -1.33 5.33
C GLN A 215 17.49 -2.73 5.69
N VAL A 216 16.76 -3.79 5.33
CA VAL A 216 17.20 -5.18 5.54
C VAL A 216 18.46 -5.50 4.73
N TRP A 217 18.52 -5.06 3.48
CA TRP A 217 19.70 -5.28 2.64
C TRP A 217 20.94 -4.57 3.21
N PHE A 218 20.81 -3.31 3.62
CA PHE A 218 21.91 -2.56 4.22
C PHE A 218 22.40 -3.19 5.53
N ALA A 219 21.47 -3.58 6.41
CA ALA A 219 21.81 -4.27 7.64
C ALA A 219 22.66 -5.53 7.37
N ASN A 220 22.28 -6.36 6.39
CA ASN A 220 23.04 -7.56 6.03
C ASN A 220 24.39 -7.26 5.37
N SER A 221 24.52 -6.15 4.63
CA SER A 221 25.80 -5.76 4.00
C SER A 221 26.84 -5.24 4.98
N GLN A 222 26.44 -4.79 6.17
CA GLN A 222 27.35 -4.36 7.24
C GLN A 222 27.99 -5.54 8.01
N PHE A 223 27.48 -6.76 7.82
CA PHE A 223 27.99 -7.99 8.44
C PHE A 223 28.87 -8.85 7.49
N LEU A 224 29.23 -8.32 6.32
CA LEU A 224 30.17 -8.91 5.34
C LEU A 224 31.38 -7.99 5.17
#